data_AF-A0A9W6XKT8-F1
#
_entry.id   AF-A0A9W6XKT8-F1
#
_cell.length_a   1.000
_cell.length_b   1.000
_cell.length_c   1.000
_cell.angle_alpha   90.00
_cell.angle_beta   90.00
_cell.angle_gamma   90.00
#
_symmetry.space_group_name_H-M   'P 1'
#
loop_
_entity.id
_entity.type
_entity.pdbx_description
1 polymer ?
#
loop_
_entity_poly.entity_id
_entity_poly.type
_entity_poly.pdbx_seq_one_letter_code
_entity_poly.pdbx_strand_id
1 'polypeptide(L)'
;MGRQLPSQGMRYYREDGFHRRSLSADYRNDPKFKFTGGVYGETHLYVDIPAGEFYNKRETVLLSQKKAYKVNLALGYTLYNPVDDTEFYFYPNFANTNVYDKPFVVNSRTDARKVITDIRNKEVSDTVNYPKLGAKVKEINAFKIYIDYPDHALGDSEH
;
A
#
# COMPACT_ATOMS: atom_id res chain seq x y z
N MET A 1 -48.35 4.82 -29.67
CA MET A 1 -46.91 5.18 -29.64
C MET A 1 -46.60 5.76 -28.28
N GLY A 2 -46.12 4.92 -27.35
CA GLY A 2 -45.89 5.29 -25.94
C GLY A 2 -44.46 5.79 -25.73
N ARG A 3 -44.32 6.91 -25.03
CA ARG A 3 -43.04 7.57 -24.71
C ARG A 3 -42.20 6.70 -23.77
N GLN A 4 -40.92 6.52 -24.11
CA GLN A 4 -39.92 5.88 -23.26
C GLN A 4 -39.22 6.94 -22.42
N LEU A 5 -39.21 6.75 -21.10
CA LEU A 5 -38.54 7.60 -20.12
C LEU A 5 -37.01 7.42 -20.21
N PRO A 6 -36.18 8.48 -20.08
CA PRO A 6 -34.74 8.30 -19.94
C PRO A 6 -34.38 7.81 -18.53
N SER A 7 -33.64 6.71 -18.50
CA SER A 7 -33.07 6.06 -17.32
C SER A 7 -32.07 6.99 -16.60
N GLN A 8 -32.31 7.16 -15.31
CA GLN A 8 -31.41 7.87 -14.40
C GLN A 8 -30.08 7.12 -14.20
N GLY A 9 -28.99 7.89 -14.06
CA GLY A 9 -28.07 7.64 -12.96
C GLY A 9 -26.68 7.06 -13.27
N MET A 10 -25.96 7.55 -14.28
CA MET A 10 -24.48 7.49 -14.24
C MET A 10 -23.93 8.84 -13.77
N ARG A 11 -23.71 8.95 -12.46
CA ARG A 11 -22.86 10.00 -11.89
C ARG A 11 -21.43 9.68 -12.29
N TYR A 12 -20.94 10.32 -13.34
CA TYR A 12 -19.51 10.47 -13.56
C TYR A 12 -18.95 11.22 -12.35
N TYR A 13 -18.20 10.54 -11.49
CA TYR A 13 -17.35 11.24 -10.54
C TYR A 13 -16.36 12.06 -11.38
N ARG A 14 -16.45 13.39 -11.26
CA ARG A 14 -15.46 14.30 -11.83
C ARG A 14 -14.09 13.84 -11.35
N GLU A 15 -13.21 13.57 -12.30
CA GLU A 15 -11.78 13.47 -12.04
C GLU A 15 -11.24 14.88 -11.76
N ASP A 16 -11.51 15.41 -10.57
CA ASP A 16 -10.91 16.65 -10.09
C ASP A 16 -9.42 16.41 -9.78
N GLY A 17 -8.59 16.51 -10.83
CA GLY A 17 -7.44 17.41 -10.93
C GLY A 17 -6.24 17.33 -9.96
N PHE A 18 -6.32 16.67 -8.80
CA PHE A 18 -5.26 16.69 -7.80
C PHE A 18 -4.88 15.28 -7.34
N HIS A 19 -3.57 14.99 -7.36
CA HIS A 19 -2.89 13.75 -6.95
C HIS A 19 -2.75 12.59 -7.94
N ARG A 20 -3.09 12.74 -9.22
CA ARG A 20 -2.77 11.73 -10.26
C ARG A 20 -1.34 11.84 -10.81
N ARG A 21 -0.34 12.33 -10.07
CA ARG A 21 0.98 12.75 -10.61
C ARG A 21 2.23 12.30 -9.82
N SER A 22 2.11 11.35 -8.89
CA SER A 22 3.27 10.89 -8.10
C SER A 22 4.02 9.68 -8.70
N LEU A 23 3.30 8.73 -9.33
CA LEU A 23 3.91 7.53 -9.94
C LEU A 23 4.02 7.62 -11.47
N SER A 24 5.04 6.98 -12.05
CA SER A 24 5.25 6.97 -13.51
C SER A 24 4.13 6.22 -14.25
N ALA A 25 4.01 6.44 -15.57
CA ALA A 25 2.97 5.83 -16.38
C ALA A 25 3.04 4.30 -16.40
N ASP A 26 4.25 3.76 -16.43
CA ASP A 26 4.50 2.30 -16.45
C ASP A 26 3.95 1.61 -15.19
N TYR A 27 4.06 2.28 -14.04
CA TYR A 27 3.52 1.75 -12.77
C TYR A 27 1.99 1.73 -12.76
N ARG A 28 1.33 2.65 -13.47
CA ARG A 28 -0.14 2.71 -13.53
C ARG A 28 -0.74 1.68 -14.44
N ASN A 29 0.03 1.24 -15.43
CA ASN A 29 -0.37 0.23 -16.40
C ASN A 29 -0.05 -1.19 -15.95
N ASP A 30 0.59 -1.36 -14.78
CA ASP A 30 0.85 -2.66 -14.19
C ASP A 30 -0.50 -3.30 -13.78
N PRO A 31 -0.90 -4.45 -14.37
CA PRO A 31 -2.18 -5.10 -14.04
C PRO A 31 -2.23 -5.58 -12.58
N LYS A 32 -1.06 -5.68 -11.92
CA LYS A 32 -0.90 -6.05 -10.52
C LYS A 32 -1.01 -4.86 -9.57
N PHE A 33 -1.12 -3.65 -10.11
CA PHE A 33 -1.27 -2.42 -9.35
C PHE A 33 -2.71 -1.93 -9.34
N LYS A 34 -3.19 -1.56 -8.15
CA LYS A 34 -4.45 -0.86 -7.96
C LYS A 34 -4.22 0.41 -7.15
N PHE A 35 -4.59 1.53 -7.75
CA PHE A 35 -4.58 2.84 -7.12
C PHE A 35 -5.99 3.26 -6.71
N THR A 36 -6.13 3.82 -5.52
CA THR A 36 -7.37 4.49 -5.10
C THR A 36 -6.99 5.81 -4.45
N GLY A 37 -7.31 6.92 -5.12
CA GLY A 37 -7.07 8.27 -4.60
C GLY A 37 -8.32 8.89 -4.01
N GLY A 38 -8.13 9.80 -3.06
CA GLY A 38 -9.17 10.62 -2.46
C GLY A 38 -8.58 11.96 -1.99
N VAL A 39 -9.45 12.85 -1.51
CA VAL A 39 -9.06 14.20 -1.07
C VAL A 39 -8.07 14.15 0.10
N TYR A 40 -8.30 13.23 1.04
CA TYR A 40 -7.56 13.15 2.30
C TYR A 40 -6.48 12.06 2.30
N GLY A 41 -6.33 11.31 1.20
CA GLY A 41 -5.36 10.23 1.17
C GLY A 41 -5.45 9.36 -0.08
N GLU A 42 -4.52 8.43 -0.16
CA GLU A 42 -4.42 7.49 -1.27
C GLU A 42 -4.04 6.09 -0.79
N THR A 43 -4.44 5.09 -1.57
CA THR A 43 -4.08 3.70 -1.37
C THR A 43 -3.36 3.17 -2.60
N HIS A 44 -2.25 2.47 -2.36
CA HIS A 44 -1.47 1.76 -3.36
C HIS A 44 -1.44 0.29 -3.02
N LEU A 45 -2.01 -0.54 -3.87
CA LEU A 45 -2.02 -1.99 -3.71
C LEU A 45 -1.24 -2.62 -4.85
N TYR A 46 -0.27 -3.46 -4.49
CA TYR A 46 0.43 -4.34 -5.42
C TYR A 46 0.20 -5.79 -5.01
N VAL A 47 -0.08 -6.66 -5.98
CA VAL A 47 -0.26 -8.11 -5.80
C VAL A 47 0.68 -8.89 -6.71
N ASP A 48 1.05 -10.11 -6.35
CA ASP A 48 1.88 -10.99 -7.17
C ASP A 48 3.18 -10.36 -7.72
N ILE A 49 3.81 -9.47 -6.96
CA ILE A 49 5.07 -8.81 -7.33
C ILE A 49 6.29 -9.67 -6.94
N PRO A 50 7.32 -9.76 -7.80
CA PRO A 50 8.55 -10.45 -7.45
C PRO A 50 9.23 -9.82 -6.23
N ALA A 51 9.89 -10.63 -5.40
CA ALA A 51 10.61 -10.16 -4.21
C ALA A 51 11.67 -9.08 -4.55
N GLY A 52 12.33 -9.19 -5.71
CA GLY A 52 13.29 -8.18 -6.19
C GLY A 52 12.66 -6.83 -6.58
N GLU A 53 11.36 -6.81 -6.91
CA GLU A 53 10.63 -5.58 -7.20
C GLU A 53 9.92 -5.01 -5.97
N PHE A 54 9.58 -5.86 -5.00
CA PHE A 54 8.84 -5.52 -3.80
C PHE A 54 9.36 -4.25 -3.11
N TYR A 55 10.66 -4.24 -2.78
CA TYR A 55 11.28 -3.10 -2.10
C TYR A 55 11.32 -1.85 -2.98
N ASN A 56 11.67 -2.00 -4.26
CA ASN A 56 11.77 -0.89 -5.20
C ASN A 56 10.41 -0.20 -5.44
N LYS A 57 9.32 -0.97 -5.60
CA LYS A 57 7.98 -0.39 -5.81
C LYS A 57 7.50 0.34 -4.55
N ARG A 58 7.70 -0.25 -3.37
CA ARG A 58 7.36 0.38 -2.10
C ARG A 58 8.12 1.69 -1.88
N GLU A 59 9.44 1.67 -2.12
CA GLU A 59 10.30 2.85 -2.00
C GLU A 59 9.86 3.96 -2.94
N THR A 60 9.54 3.60 -4.18
CA THR A 60 9.04 4.56 -5.17
C THR A 60 7.76 5.23 -4.68
N VAL A 61 6.80 4.47 -4.12
CA VAL A 61 5.57 5.05 -3.57
C VAL A 61 5.88 6.05 -2.45
N LEU A 62 6.71 5.67 -1.47
CA LEU A 62 7.04 6.52 -0.32
C LEU A 62 7.87 7.76 -0.72
N LEU A 63 8.83 7.58 -1.63
CA LEU A 63 9.69 8.67 -2.13
C LEU A 63 9.02 9.51 -3.23
N SER A 64 7.87 9.11 -3.76
CA SER A 64 7.11 9.96 -4.69
C SER A 64 6.28 11.04 -3.98
N GLN A 65 6.09 10.92 -2.67
CA GLN A 65 5.27 11.83 -1.88
C GLN A 65 5.88 13.22 -1.78
N LYS A 66 5.05 14.25 -1.92
CA LYS A 66 5.46 15.67 -1.93
C LYS A 66 5.01 16.46 -0.69
N LYS A 67 4.12 15.89 0.12
CA LYS A 67 3.58 16.48 1.36
C LYS A 67 3.92 15.59 2.54
N ALA A 68 3.75 16.12 3.76
CA ALA A 68 3.83 15.29 4.96
C ALA A 68 2.70 14.27 4.86
N TYR A 69 2.93 13.08 5.38
CA TYR A 69 1.92 12.03 5.32
C TYR A 69 2.04 11.09 6.50
N LYS A 70 0.91 10.47 6.87
CA LYS A 70 0.93 9.28 7.71
C LYS A 70 0.82 8.07 6.81
N VAL A 71 1.68 7.09 7.02
CA VAL A 71 1.67 5.86 6.24
C VAL A 71 1.28 4.67 7.09
N ASN A 72 0.37 3.87 6.56
CA ASN A 72 0.12 2.52 7.05
C ASN A 72 0.49 1.50 5.97
N LEU A 73 1.06 0.36 6.38
CA LEU A 73 1.58 -0.64 5.45
C LEU A 73 1.13 -2.03 5.86
N ALA A 74 0.41 -2.71 4.97
CA ALA A 74 0.07 -4.13 5.11
C ALA A 74 0.82 -4.97 4.08
N LEU A 75 1.22 -6.18 4.48
CA LEU A 75 1.89 -7.16 3.62
C LEU A 75 0.93 -8.26 3.18
N GLY A 76 1.12 -8.76 1.97
CA GLY A 76 0.60 -10.04 1.56
C GLY A 76 1.73 -11.03 1.32
N TYR A 77 1.53 -12.24 1.82
CA TYR A 77 2.55 -13.25 1.94
C TYR A 77 1.91 -14.63 1.84
N THR A 78 2.73 -15.60 1.44
CA THR A 78 2.36 -17.00 1.43
C THR A 78 3.11 -17.69 2.56
N LEU A 79 2.38 -18.38 3.43
CA LEU A 79 2.95 -19.32 4.38
C LEU A 79 2.93 -20.72 3.75
N TYR A 80 3.93 -21.54 4.07
CA TYR A 80 3.92 -22.96 3.75
C TYR A 80 4.11 -23.79 5.02
N ASN A 81 3.44 -24.93 5.09
CA ASN A 81 3.67 -25.91 6.14
C ASN A 81 4.75 -26.90 5.67
N PRO A 82 5.92 -26.98 6.35
CA PRO A 82 6.99 -27.88 5.94
C PRO A 82 6.64 -29.38 6.10
N VAL A 83 5.56 -29.72 6.81
CA VAL A 83 5.15 -31.12 7.06
C VAL A 83 4.38 -31.70 5.87
N ASP A 84 3.47 -30.93 5.28
CA ASP A 84 2.55 -31.39 4.24
C ASP A 84 2.58 -30.52 2.97
N ASP A 85 3.50 -29.55 2.90
CA ASP A 85 3.68 -28.58 1.81
C ASP A 85 2.43 -27.73 1.52
N THR A 86 1.51 -27.62 2.49
CA THR A 86 0.29 -26.82 2.32
C THR A 86 0.62 -25.33 2.35
N GLU A 87 0.12 -24.60 1.35
CA GLU A 87 0.30 -23.16 1.24
C GLU A 87 -0.96 -22.38 1.68
N PHE A 88 -0.72 -21.27 2.37
CA PHE A 88 -1.74 -20.36 2.85
C PHE A 88 -1.40 -18.94 2.40
N TYR A 89 -2.18 -18.39 1.48
CA TYR A 89 -2.02 -17.02 1.04
C TYR A 89 -2.77 -16.04 1.94
N PHE A 90 -2.07 -15.00 2.39
CA PHE A 90 -2.62 -13.90 3.17
C PHE A 90 -2.63 -12.64 2.32
N TYR A 91 -3.83 -12.11 2.08
CA TYR A 91 -4.01 -10.88 1.33
C TYR A 91 -3.65 -9.65 2.18
N PRO A 92 -3.01 -8.60 1.62
CA PRO A 92 -2.64 -7.41 2.38
C PRO A 92 -3.86 -6.66 2.92
N ASN A 93 -4.01 -6.69 4.25
CA ASN A 93 -5.10 -6.08 4.99
C ASN A 93 -4.60 -5.42 6.28
N PHE A 94 -4.90 -4.14 6.47
CA PHE A 94 -4.50 -3.37 7.66
C PHE A 94 -5.08 -3.89 8.98
N ALA A 95 -6.10 -4.74 8.95
CA ALA A 95 -6.62 -5.36 10.17
C ALA A 95 -5.68 -6.46 10.71
N ASN A 96 -5.06 -7.26 9.83
CA ASN A 96 -4.46 -8.53 10.23
C ASN A 96 -3.02 -8.71 9.75
N THR A 97 -2.61 -8.01 8.70
CA THR A 97 -1.26 -8.11 8.10
C THR A 97 -0.54 -6.78 8.09
N ASN A 98 -0.90 -5.90 9.02
CA ASN A 98 -0.27 -4.59 9.18
C ASN A 98 1.14 -4.75 9.75
N VAL A 99 2.11 -4.04 9.18
CA VAL A 99 3.52 -4.06 9.62
C VAL A 99 3.73 -3.28 10.92
N TYR A 100 2.86 -2.30 11.16
CA TYR A 100 2.94 -1.42 12.31
C TYR A 100 1.60 -1.35 13.02
N ASP A 101 1.57 -1.37 14.35
CA ASP A 101 0.33 -1.19 15.11
C ASP A 101 -0.30 0.19 14.90
N LYS A 102 0.53 1.19 14.56
CA LYS A 102 0.13 2.58 14.35
C LYS A 102 0.73 3.13 13.06
N PRO A 103 0.02 4.02 12.35
CA PRO A 103 0.58 4.70 11.18
C PRO A 103 1.86 5.47 11.51
N PHE A 104 2.85 5.39 10.63
CA PHE A 104 4.11 6.11 10.76
C PHE A 104 3.98 7.51 10.19
N VAL A 105 4.39 8.53 10.94
CA VAL A 105 4.37 9.92 10.48
C VAL A 105 5.65 10.22 9.69
N VAL A 106 5.51 10.67 8.44
CA VAL A 106 6.61 11.06 7.57
C VAL A 106 6.53 12.56 7.31
N ASN A 107 7.39 13.30 8.00
CA ASN A 107 7.51 14.76 7.86
C ASN A 107 8.69 15.18 6.98
N SER A 108 9.53 14.23 6.57
CA SER A 108 10.73 14.50 5.77
C SER A 108 11.13 13.31 4.89
N ARG A 109 12.00 13.56 3.90
CA ARG A 109 12.65 12.49 3.12
C ARG A 109 13.48 11.54 3.98
N THR A 110 14.07 12.05 5.06
CA THR A 110 14.84 11.25 6.01
C THR A 110 13.93 10.26 6.73
N ASP A 111 12.73 10.69 7.13
CA ASP A 111 11.76 9.81 7.78
C ASP A 111 11.24 8.75 6.82
N ALA A 112 11.01 9.09 5.55
CA ALA A 112 10.67 8.10 4.52
C ALA A 112 11.77 7.03 4.39
N ARG A 113 13.05 7.43 4.37
CA ARG A 113 14.19 6.50 4.32
C ARG A 113 14.30 5.64 5.58
N LYS A 114 13.99 6.18 6.77
CA LYS A 114 13.93 5.41 8.01
C LYS A 114 12.86 4.32 7.93
N VAL A 115 11.65 4.64 7.47
CA VAL A 115 10.57 3.66 7.26
C VAL A 115 11.01 2.56 6.29
N ILE A 116 11.61 2.95 5.16
CA ILE A 116 12.12 2.01 4.16
C ILE A 116 13.14 1.04 4.78
N THR A 117 14.08 1.59 5.56
CA THR A 117 15.15 0.83 6.21
C THR A 117 14.60 -0.07 7.30
N ASP A 118 13.68 0.42 8.13
CA ASP A 118 13.04 -0.35 9.20
C ASP A 118 12.35 -1.59 8.63
N ILE A 119 11.58 -1.47 7.55
CA ILE A 119 10.89 -2.62 6.96
C ILE A 119 11.84 -3.55 6.20
N ARG A 120 13.02 -3.08 5.77
CA ARG A 120 14.06 -3.96 5.22
C ARG A 120 14.76 -4.76 6.32
N ASN A 121 14.95 -4.14 7.48
CA ASN A 121 15.69 -4.72 8.60
C ASN A 121 14.83 -5.56 9.55
N LYS A 122 13.53 -5.25 9.65
CA LYS A 122 12.57 -6.16 10.26
C LYS A 122 12.51 -7.40 9.40
N GLU A 123 12.96 -8.52 9.96
CA GLU A 123 12.71 -9.81 9.35
C GLU A 123 11.21 -9.89 9.10
N VAL A 124 10.82 -10.12 7.84
CA VAL A 124 9.40 -10.08 7.49
C VAL A 124 8.65 -11.21 8.19
N SER A 125 9.36 -12.30 8.51
CA SER A 125 8.94 -13.32 9.46
C SER A 125 8.49 -12.75 10.81
N ASP A 126 9.13 -11.73 11.35
CA ASP A 126 8.78 -11.16 12.66
C ASP A 126 7.55 -10.25 12.59
N THR A 127 7.17 -9.79 11.39
CA THR A 127 6.03 -8.89 11.18
C THR A 127 4.74 -9.60 10.77
N VAL A 128 4.83 -10.91 10.51
CA VAL A 128 3.74 -11.73 10.02
C VAL A 128 3.06 -12.44 11.17
N ASN A 129 1.75 -12.23 11.31
CA ASN A 129 0.94 -13.01 12.25
C ASN A 129 0.81 -14.45 11.73
N TYR A 130 1.30 -15.42 12.51
CA TYR A 130 1.23 -16.85 12.21
C TYR A 130 -0.03 -17.47 12.82
N PRO A 131 -1.03 -17.90 12.02
CA PRO A 131 -2.20 -18.59 12.57
C PRO A 131 -1.95 -20.05 12.94
N LYS A 132 -0.76 -20.63 12.70
CA LYS A 132 -0.46 -22.05 12.96
C LYS A 132 0.95 -22.29 13.49
N LEU A 133 1.08 -23.10 14.53
CA LEU A 133 2.34 -23.64 15.05
C LEU A 133 3.03 -24.49 13.96
N GLY A 134 4.09 -23.96 13.34
CA GLY A 134 4.95 -24.69 12.41
C GLY A 134 4.95 -24.19 10.96
N ALA A 135 4.07 -23.26 10.58
CA ALA A 135 4.08 -22.66 9.24
C ALA A 135 5.25 -21.67 9.10
N LYS A 136 5.91 -21.66 7.94
CA LYS A 136 7.04 -20.77 7.62
C LYS A 136 6.65 -19.82 6.48
N VAL A 137 7.26 -18.64 6.45
CA VAL A 137 7.09 -17.72 5.32
C VAL A 137 7.76 -18.32 4.09
N LYS A 138 6.98 -18.50 3.01
CA LYS A 138 7.48 -18.93 1.70
C LYS A 138 7.96 -17.72 0.90
N GLU A 139 7.10 -16.71 0.78
CA GLU A 139 7.39 -15.49 0.03
C GLU A 139 6.51 -14.32 0.46
N ILE A 140 6.94 -13.11 0.10
CA ILE A 140 6.17 -11.88 0.18
C ILE A 140 6.02 -11.38 -1.24
N ASN A 141 4.78 -11.30 -1.70
CA ASN A 141 4.47 -11.01 -3.08
C ASN A 141 3.40 -9.92 -3.21
N ALA A 142 2.97 -9.30 -2.13
CA ALA A 142 1.98 -8.24 -2.19
C ALA A 142 2.17 -7.21 -1.06
N PHE A 143 1.73 -5.98 -1.30
CA PHE A 143 1.62 -4.98 -0.25
C PHE A 143 0.49 -4.00 -0.51
N LYS A 144 -0.02 -3.40 0.56
CA LYS A 144 -0.96 -2.29 0.53
C LYS A 144 -0.42 -1.15 1.37
N ILE A 145 -0.24 0.01 0.76
CA ILE A 145 0.14 1.26 1.44
C ILE A 145 -1.09 2.14 1.48
N TYR A 146 -1.41 2.67 2.66
CA TYR A 146 -2.33 3.77 2.81
C TYR A 146 -1.55 5.01 3.24
N ILE A 147 -1.80 6.12 2.55
CA ILE A 147 -1.17 7.42 2.78
C ILE A 147 -2.28 8.38 3.12
N ASP A 148 -2.26 8.88 4.34
CA ASP A 148 -3.14 9.94 4.83
C ASP A 148 -2.40 11.28 4.70
N TYR A 149 -3.02 12.23 4.02
CA TYR A 149 -2.48 13.56 3.81
C TYR A 149 -3.05 14.50 4.88
N PRO A 150 -2.25 14.93 5.88
CA PRO A 150 -2.62 16.07 6.71
C PRO A 150 -2.79 17.33 5.84
N ASP A 151 -3.55 18.30 6.35
CA ASP A 151 -3.78 19.60 5.70
C ASP A 151 -2.52 20.50 5.58
N HIS A 152 -1.33 20.03 5.99
CA HIS A 152 -0.08 20.80 6.00
C HIS A 152 1.02 20.22 5.08
N ALA A 153 1.84 21.09 4.49
CA ALA A 153 2.94 20.70 3.60
C ALA A 153 4.16 20.14 4.38
N LEU A 154 5.09 19.43 3.70
CA LEU A 154 6.37 19.03 4.31
C LEU A 154 7.13 20.30 4.73
N GLY A 155 7.42 20.45 6.02
CA GLY A 155 8.22 21.57 6.54
C GLY A 155 7.45 22.72 7.18
N ASP A 156 6.12 22.66 7.30
CA ASP A 156 5.34 23.66 8.08
C ASP A 156 5.46 23.45 9.60
N SER A 157 6.27 22.51 10.07
CA SER A 157 6.62 22.38 11.48
C SER A 157 7.83 23.29 11.79
N GLU A 158 7.62 24.60 11.76
CA GLU A 158 8.33 25.46 12.70
C GLU A 158 7.64 25.31 14.05
N HIS A 159 8.18 24.45 14.93
CA HIS A 159 8.18 24.67 16.37
C HIS A 159 9.08 23.67 17.11
#